data_AF-A0A7L4TMP1-F1
#
_entry.id   AF-A0A7L4TMP1-F1
#
_cell.length_a   1.000
_cell.length_b   1.000
_cell.length_c   1.000
_cell.angle_alpha   90.00
_cell.angle_beta   90.00
_cell.angle_gamma   90.00
#
_symmetry.space_group_name_H-M   'P 1'
#
loop_
_entity.id
_entity.type
_entity.pdbx_description
1 polymer ?
#
loop_
_entity_poly.entity_id
_entity_poly.type
_entity_poly.pdbx_seq_one_letter_code
_entity_poly.pdbx_strand_id
1 'polypeptide(L)'
;PMATTAEEAQRMVDACNANGVKLAIGYRLHFEPFNKRVMELGQHEIFGKVQSIKAADSSNMTGGSLDVWRLDKERAGGGPLMDLGIYCVQGAVYTMGKPPVAVKAEFGEVTHPAYFRDVEQSVKWEMEFE
;
A
#
# COMPACT_ATOMS: atom_id res chain seq x y z
N PRO A 1 6.63 0.38 -2.23
CA PRO A 1 6.83 0.55 -0.77
C PRO A 1 8.22 1.16 -0.46
N MET A 2 8.43 1.63 0.78
CA MET A 2 9.69 2.28 1.20
C MET A 2 10.88 1.31 1.22
N ALA A 3 10.66 0.11 1.75
CA ALA A 3 11.61 -1.00 1.81
C ALA A 3 10.83 -2.32 1.79
N THR A 4 11.52 -3.46 1.81
CA THR A 4 10.88 -4.79 1.85
C THR A 4 10.58 -5.27 3.27
N THR A 5 11.26 -4.69 4.26
CA THR A 5 11.04 -4.98 5.69
C THR A 5 10.90 -3.70 6.52
N ALA A 6 10.25 -3.82 7.69
CA ALA A 6 10.12 -2.69 8.62
C ALA A 6 11.50 -2.31 9.21
N GLU A 7 12.37 -3.29 9.45
CA GLU A 7 13.71 -3.09 9.96
C GLU A 7 14.57 -2.31 8.96
N GLU A 8 14.46 -2.59 7.66
CA GLU A 8 15.11 -1.78 6.62
C GLU A 8 14.59 -0.35 6.58
N ALA A 9 13.27 -0.17 6.65
CA ALA A 9 12.67 1.14 6.68
C ALA A 9 13.15 1.94 7.90
N GLN A 10 13.24 1.30 9.06
CA GLN A 10 13.78 1.94 10.27
C GLN A 10 15.24 2.35 10.11
N ARG A 11 16.09 1.49 9.51
CA ARG A 11 17.49 1.84 9.22
C ARG A 11 17.63 3.07 8.32
N MET A 12 16.73 3.25 7.35
CA MET A 12 16.71 4.44 6.51
C MET A 12 16.38 5.70 7.32
N VAL A 13 15.39 5.62 8.21
CA VAL A 13 15.01 6.72 9.12
C VAL A 13 16.18 7.08 10.04
N ASP A 14 16.79 6.09 10.69
CA ASP A 14 17.90 6.29 11.63
C ASP A 14 19.11 6.93 10.93
N ALA A 15 19.45 6.49 9.73
CA ALA A 15 20.53 7.06 8.94
C ALA A 15 20.28 8.53 8.59
N CYS A 16 19.07 8.89 8.17
CA CYS A 16 18.72 10.27 7.88
C CYS A 16 18.78 11.16 9.13
N ASN A 17 18.27 10.66 10.27
CA ASN A 17 18.32 11.37 11.56
C ASN A 17 19.76 11.62 12.02
N ALA A 18 20.63 10.60 11.93
CA ALA A 18 22.03 10.71 12.33
C ALA A 18 22.81 11.74 11.50
N ASN A 19 22.39 11.98 10.26
CA ASN A 19 23.03 12.94 9.35
C ASN A 19 22.31 14.30 9.29
N GLY A 20 21.22 14.49 10.06
CA GLY A 20 20.45 15.74 10.05
C GLY A 20 19.81 16.06 8.69
N VAL A 21 19.50 15.03 7.88
CA VAL A 21 18.88 15.19 6.56
C VAL A 21 17.43 14.73 6.56
N LYS A 22 16.65 15.22 5.59
CA LYS A 22 15.24 14.85 5.43
C LYS A 22 15.10 13.59 4.58
N LEU A 23 14.15 12.74 4.94
CA LEU A 23 13.70 11.60 4.14
C LEU A 23 12.28 11.85 3.65
N ALA A 24 12.07 11.69 2.33
CA ALA A 24 10.75 11.76 1.72
C ALA A 24 10.47 10.46 0.97
N ILE A 25 9.27 9.91 1.16
CA ILE A 25 8.79 8.75 0.41
C ILE A 25 7.94 9.25 -0.76
N GLY A 26 8.10 8.64 -1.93
CA GLY A 26 7.46 9.04 -3.18
C GLY A 26 5.94 8.80 -3.26
N TYR A 27 5.18 9.17 -2.23
CA TYR A 27 3.71 9.11 -2.23
C TYR A 27 3.12 10.24 -3.09
N ARG A 28 3.18 10.10 -4.41
CA ARG A 28 2.68 11.10 -5.38
C ARG A 28 1.25 11.56 -5.11
N LEU A 29 0.37 10.66 -4.64
CA LEU A 29 -1.04 10.97 -4.39
C LEU A 29 -1.26 11.89 -3.18
N HIS A 30 -0.27 12.07 -2.31
CA HIS A 30 -0.34 13.06 -1.24
C HIS A 30 -0.29 14.51 -1.77
N PHE A 31 0.15 14.68 -3.03
CA PHE A 31 0.31 15.98 -3.68
C PHE A 31 -0.68 16.19 -4.84
N GLU A 32 -1.44 15.16 -5.20
CA GLU A 32 -2.39 15.20 -6.31
C GLU A 32 -3.69 15.93 -5.86
N PRO A 33 -4.18 16.95 -6.61
CA PRO A 33 -5.31 17.78 -6.18
C PRO A 33 -6.60 17.04 -5.80
N PHE A 34 -6.99 16.00 -6.55
CA PHE A 34 -8.20 15.24 -6.24
C PHE A 34 -8.04 14.39 -4.99
N ASN A 35 -6.87 13.76 -4.80
CA ASN A 35 -6.59 13.03 -3.57
C ASN A 35 -6.51 13.95 -2.35
N LYS A 36 -5.94 15.15 -2.47
CA LYS A 36 -5.99 16.16 -1.41
C LYS A 36 -7.43 16.56 -1.07
N ARG A 37 -8.29 16.69 -2.08
CA ARG A 37 -9.71 16.96 -1.85
C ARG A 37 -10.40 15.80 -1.12
N VAL A 38 -10.08 14.55 -1.45
CA VAL A 38 -10.62 13.37 -0.74
C VAL A 38 -10.18 13.34 0.73
N MET A 39 -8.94 13.71 1.03
CA MET A 39 -8.45 13.84 2.42
C MET A 39 -9.28 14.87 3.19
N GLU A 40 -9.46 16.07 2.63
CA GLU A 40 -10.25 17.13 3.26
C GLU A 40 -11.71 16.71 3.50
N LEU A 41 -12.33 16.08 2.49
CA LEU A 41 -13.72 15.61 2.59
C LEU A 41 -13.91 14.60 3.73
N GLY A 42 -12.99 13.64 3.87
CA GLY A 42 -13.06 12.61 4.91
C GLY A 42 -12.71 13.13 6.30
N GLN A 43 -11.57 13.82 6.43
CA GLN A 43 -11.05 14.28 7.73
C GLN A 43 -11.92 15.38 8.35
N HIS A 44 -12.58 16.21 7.54
CA HIS A 44 -13.48 17.26 8.04
C HIS A 44 -14.95 16.83 8.05
N GLU A 45 -15.26 15.57 7.73
CA GLU A 45 -16.62 15.02 7.70
C GLU A 45 -17.61 15.92 6.94
N ILE A 46 -17.19 16.47 5.78
CA ILE A 46 -17.97 17.47 5.02
C ILE A 46 -19.36 16.93 4.62
N PHE A 47 -19.46 15.62 4.40
CA PHE A 47 -20.71 14.92 4.09
C PHE A 47 -21.21 14.06 5.26
N GLY A 48 -20.75 14.34 6.47
CA GLY A 48 -20.93 13.50 7.66
C GLY A 48 -19.83 12.45 7.82
N LYS A 49 -19.98 11.61 8.85
CA LYS A 49 -19.01 10.58 9.22
C LYS A 49 -18.81 9.56 8.10
N VAL A 50 -17.55 9.27 7.78
CA VAL A 50 -17.19 8.20 6.82
C VAL A 50 -17.68 6.86 7.34
N GLN A 51 -18.64 6.24 6.65
CA GLN A 51 -19.23 4.96 7.06
C GLN A 51 -18.44 3.76 6.53
N SER A 52 -17.89 3.86 5.32
CA SER A 52 -17.11 2.79 4.71
C SER A 52 -16.24 3.34 3.58
N ILE A 53 -15.13 2.68 3.31
CA ILE A 53 -14.26 2.94 2.17
C ILE A 53 -14.12 1.63 1.41
N LYS A 54 -14.40 1.65 0.10
CA LYS A 54 -14.14 0.52 -0.81
C LYS A 54 -13.11 0.96 -1.83
N ALA A 55 -12.00 0.24 -1.88
CA ALA A 55 -10.92 0.50 -2.81
C ALA A 55 -10.42 -0.82 -3.41
N ALA A 56 -10.06 -0.78 -4.68
CA ALA A 56 -9.46 -1.91 -5.40
C ALA A 56 -8.46 -1.34 -6.41
N ASP A 57 -7.31 -2.02 -6.53
CA ASP A 57 -6.32 -1.73 -7.54
C ASP A 57 -5.79 -3.05 -8.08
N SER A 58 -5.76 -3.18 -9.40
CA SER A 58 -5.35 -4.41 -10.08
C SER A 58 -4.71 -4.09 -11.43
N SER A 59 -3.71 -4.89 -11.78
CA SER A 59 -3.01 -4.79 -13.05
C SER A 59 -2.41 -6.14 -13.42
N ASN A 60 -2.10 -6.34 -14.70
CA ASN A 60 -1.32 -7.49 -15.12
C ASN A 60 0.16 -7.29 -14.74
N MET A 61 0.53 -7.78 -13.55
CA MET A 61 1.89 -7.66 -13.01
C MET A 61 2.94 -8.42 -13.82
N THR A 62 2.54 -9.45 -14.58
CA THR A 62 3.47 -10.35 -15.28
C THR A 62 3.98 -9.76 -16.59
N GLY A 63 3.18 -8.90 -17.25
CA GLY A 63 3.46 -8.45 -18.62
C GLY A 63 3.68 -9.60 -19.63
N GLY A 64 3.26 -10.83 -19.31
CA GLY A 64 3.54 -12.03 -20.11
C GLY A 64 4.94 -12.63 -19.92
N SER A 65 5.73 -12.15 -18.96
CA SER A 65 7.07 -12.66 -18.63
C SER A 65 7.09 -13.35 -17.28
N LEU A 66 7.88 -14.42 -17.18
CA LEU A 66 8.21 -15.08 -15.91
C LEU A 66 9.41 -14.41 -15.21
N ASP A 67 10.22 -13.65 -15.95
CA ASP A 67 11.38 -12.93 -15.44
C ASP A 67 11.00 -11.47 -15.15
N VAL A 68 10.27 -11.28 -14.05
CA VAL A 68 9.83 -9.97 -13.57
C VAL A 68 10.17 -9.86 -12.09
N TRP A 69 10.95 -8.85 -11.71
CA TRP A 69 11.41 -8.68 -10.32
C TRP A 69 10.27 -8.55 -9.30
N ARG A 70 9.06 -8.15 -9.73
CA ARG A 70 7.86 -8.09 -8.89
C ARG A 70 7.28 -9.47 -8.52
N LEU A 71 7.67 -10.52 -9.25
CA LEU A 71 7.30 -11.90 -8.94
C LEU A 71 8.31 -12.57 -8.00
N ASP A 72 9.43 -11.91 -7.72
CA ASP A 72 10.48 -12.36 -6.80
C ASP A 72 10.24 -11.72 -5.42
N LYS A 73 9.95 -12.57 -4.43
CA LYS A 73 9.62 -12.11 -3.07
C LYS A 73 10.78 -11.40 -2.38
N GLU A 74 12.02 -11.84 -2.59
CA GLU A 74 13.19 -11.23 -1.95
C GLU A 74 13.41 -9.82 -2.48
N ARG A 75 13.20 -9.61 -3.77
CA ARG A 75 13.36 -8.28 -4.42
C ARG A 75 12.16 -7.38 -4.21
N ALA A 76 10.94 -7.91 -4.24
CA ALA A 76 9.71 -7.13 -4.19
C ALA A 76 9.14 -6.94 -2.78
N GLY A 77 9.45 -7.84 -1.86
CA GLY A 77 8.88 -7.90 -0.51
C GLY A 77 7.46 -8.51 -0.45
N GLY A 78 6.82 -8.75 -1.60
CA GLY A 78 5.48 -9.30 -1.71
C GLY A 78 4.88 -9.04 -3.10
N GLY A 79 3.64 -9.50 -3.31
CA GLY A 79 2.96 -9.37 -4.59
C GLY A 79 2.15 -8.07 -4.70
N PRO A 80 0.87 -8.12 -5.15
CA PRO A 80 0.10 -6.94 -5.50
C PRO A 80 -0.09 -5.96 -4.34
N LEU A 81 -0.06 -6.39 -3.07
CA LEU A 81 -0.16 -5.46 -1.95
C LEU A 81 1.02 -4.47 -1.91
N MET A 82 2.23 -4.98 -2.17
CA MET A 82 3.46 -4.20 -2.11
C MET A 82 3.61 -3.22 -3.29
N ASP A 83 3.06 -3.58 -4.46
CA ASP A 83 3.13 -2.77 -5.68
C ASP A 83 1.96 -1.78 -5.81
N LEU A 84 0.72 -2.27 -5.75
CA LEU A 84 -0.49 -1.49 -6.04
C LEU A 84 -1.44 -1.35 -4.85
N GLY A 85 -1.63 -2.40 -4.05
CA GLY A 85 -2.53 -2.38 -2.89
C GLY A 85 -2.16 -1.31 -1.87
N ILE A 86 -0.90 -0.89 -1.82
CA ILE A 86 -0.42 0.24 -1.03
C ILE A 86 -1.16 1.55 -1.33
N TYR A 87 -1.63 1.76 -2.57
CA TYR A 87 -2.47 2.92 -2.91
C TYR A 87 -3.83 2.87 -2.21
N CYS A 88 -4.43 1.68 -2.11
CA CYS A 88 -5.69 1.49 -1.39
C CYS A 88 -5.50 1.65 0.13
N VAL A 89 -4.40 1.13 0.69
CA VAL A 89 -4.05 1.31 2.11
C VAL A 89 -3.87 2.80 2.41
N GLN A 90 -3.04 3.52 1.64
CA GLN A 90 -2.86 4.96 1.80
C GLN A 90 -4.17 5.72 1.60
N GLY A 91 -4.95 5.31 0.60
CA GLY A 91 -6.34 5.71 0.35
C GLY A 91 -7.15 5.85 1.61
N ALA A 92 -7.30 4.74 2.32
CA ALA A 92 -8.08 4.73 3.54
C ALA A 92 -7.43 5.56 4.65
N VAL A 93 -6.12 5.43 4.86
CA VAL A 93 -5.40 6.11 5.95
C VAL A 93 -5.49 7.62 5.84
N TYR A 94 -5.21 8.21 4.66
CA TYR A 94 -5.28 9.65 4.50
C TYR A 94 -6.73 10.17 4.43
N THR A 95 -7.71 9.35 4.06
CA THR A 95 -9.13 9.75 4.09
C THR A 95 -9.63 9.81 5.52
N MET A 96 -9.26 8.82 6.34
CA MET A 96 -9.60 8.78 7.77
C MET A 96 -8.73 9.71 8.62
N GLY A 97 -7.56 10.12 8.11
CA GLY A 97 -6.60 10.97 8.82
C GLY A 97 -5.85 10.26 9.94
N LYS A 98 -5.95 8.93 10.03
CA LYS A 98 -5.39 8.11 11.11
C LYS A 98 -5.12 6.67 10.64
N PRO A 99 -4.19 5.95 11.29
CA PRO A 99 -3.98 4.53 11.01
C PRO A 99 -5.19 3.69 11.45
N PRO A 100 -5.41 2.51 10.83
CA PRO A 100 -6.41 1.56 11.31
C PRO A 100 -5.97 0.94 12.65
N VAL A 101 -6.94 0.50 13.45
CA VAL A 101 -6.73 -0.20 14.72
C VAL A 101 -6.70 -1.71 14.58
N ALA A 102 -7.32 -2.24 13.53
CA ALA A 102 -7.28 -3.67 13.20
C ALA A 102 -7.31 -3.89 11.70
N VAL A 103 -6.75 -5.03 11.27
CA VAL A 103 -6.76 -5.48 9.88
C VAL A 103 -7.04 -6.98 9.83
N LYS A 104 -7.92 -7.39 8.92
CA LYS A 104 -8.12 -8.80 8.56
C LYS A 104 -7.85 -8.96 7.07
N ALA A 105 -7.11 -9.99 6.69
CA ALA A 105 -6.75 -10.24 5.29
C ALA A 105 -6.85 -11.72 4.92
N GLU A 106 -7.05 -11.98 3.63
CA GLU A 106 -7.09 -13.32 3.04
C GLU A 106 -6.48 -13.27 1.64
N PHE A 107 -5.56 -14.19 1.37
CA PHE A 107 -5.03 -14.37 0.01
C PHE A 107 -6.04 -15.08 -0.86
N GLY A 108 -6.19 -14.62 -2.10
CA GLY A 108 -7.04 -15.28 -3.08
C GLY A 108 -6.38 -16.51 -3.68
N GLU A 109 -7.16 -17.23 -4.48
CA GLU A 109 -6.69 -18.41 -5.21
C GLU A 109 -5.56 -18.05 -6.19
N VAL A 110 -4.54 -18.91 -6.26
CA VAL A 110 -3.47 -18.83 -7.25
C VAL A 110 -3.90 -19.62 -8.49
N THR A 111 -4.41 -18.91 -9.50
CA THR A 111 -4.87 -19.51 -10.76
C THR A 111 -3.77 -19.63 -11.81
N HIS A 112 -2.64 -18.93 -11.63
CA HIS A 112 -1.50 -18.98 -12.54
C HIS A 112 -0.19 -19.30 -11.79
N PRO A 113 -0.03 -20.55 -11.31
CA PRO A 113 1.08 -20.94 -10.43
C PRO A 113 2.46 -20.83 -11.08
N ALA A 114 2.56 -20.75 -12.41
CA ALA A 114 3.85 -20.51 -13.08
C ALA A 114 4.41 -19.11 -12.75
N TYR A 115 3.54 -18.09 -12.67
CA TYR A 115 3.94 -16.71 -12.38
C TYR A 115 4.02 -16.46 -10.88
N PHE A 116 3.02 -16.91 -10.12
CA PHE A 116 2.86 -16.59 -8.70
C PHE A 116 3.38 -17.72 -7.80
N ARG A 117 4.67 -18.01 -7.93
CA ARG A 117 5.35 -19.04 -7.12
C ARG A 117 5.78 -18.50 -5.76
N ASP A 118 6.37 -17.30 -5.76
CA ASP A 118 7.03 -16.74 -4.58
C ASP A 118 6.20 -15.64 -3.90
N VAL A 119 5.29 -15.01 -4.65
CA VAL A 119 4.41 -13.93 -4.20
C VAL A 119 2.94 -14.29 -4.41
N GLU A 120 2.06 -13.68 -3.62
CA GLU A 120 0.62 -13.87 -3.76
C GLU A 120 0.08 -13.31 -5.09
N GLN A 121 -0.94 -13.95 -5.66
CA GLN A 121 -1.61 -13.46 -6.87
C GLN A 121 -2.63 -12.37 -6.58
N SER A 122 -3.31 -12.46 -5.44
CA SER A 122 -4.30 -11.49 -5.00
C SER A 122 -4.47 -11.53 -3.48
N VAL A 123 -4.92 -10.43 -2.92
CA VAL A 123 -5.26 -10.31 -1.50
C VAL A 123 -6.47 -9.41 -1.35
N LYS A 124 -7.38 -9.79 -0.46
CA LYS A 124 -8.48 -8.95 0.02
C LYS A 124 -8.24 -8.66 1.49
N TRP A 125 -8.58 -7.46 1.93
CA TRP A 125 -8.44 -7.08 3.33
C TRP A 125 -9.53 -6.10 3.77
N GLU A 126 -9.76 -6.07 5.07
CA GLU A 126 -10.63 -5.14 5.77
C GLU A 126 -9.80 -4.39 6.82
N MET A 127 -10.07 -3.09 6.97
CA MET A 127 -9.42 -2.22 7.94
C MET A 127 -10.48 -1.61 8.85
N GLU A 128 -10.25 -1.66 10.15
CA GLU A 128 -11.09 -1.02 11.16
C GLU A 128 -10.46 0.29 11.63
N PHE A 129 -11.28 1.34 11.76
CA PHE A 129 -10.87 2.67 12.22
C PHE A 129 -11.80 3.10 13.37
N GLU A 130 -11.24 3.80 14.36
CA GLU A 130 -12.02 4.42 15.46
C GLU A 130 -12.89 5.60 15.00
#